data_AF-A0A7Y8WSK6-F1
#
_entry.id   AF-A0A7Y8WSK6-F1
#
_cell.length_a   1.000
_cell.length_b   1.000
_cell.length_c   1.000
_cell.angle_alpha   90.00
_cell.angle_beta   90.00
_cell.angle_gamma   90.00
#
_symmetry.space_group_name_H-M   'P 1'
#
loop_
_entity.id
_entity.type
_entity.pdbx_description
1 polymer ?
#
loop_
_entity_poly.entity_id
_entity_poly.type
_entity_poly.pdbx_seq_one_letter_code
_entity_poly.pdbx_strand_id
1 'polypeptide(L)'
;MQFIHAEEYLNQGDTVRVALDKQANVRIFDGINFSNFRNGRQAKYYGGRALKSPIDIIVPYTGTWHVVIDLGGARGTIRHSIQYLKR
;
A
#
# COMPACT_ATOMS: atom_id res chain seq x y z
N MET A 1 4.78 0.61 15.12
CA MET A 1 4.70 1.58 14.00
C MET A 1 3.23 1.80 13.69
N GLN A 2 2.77 3.05 13.55
CA GLN A 2 1.36 3.33 13.22
C GLN A 2 1.22 3.40 11.70
N PHE A 3 0.25 2.66 11.16
CA PHE A 3 -0.07 2.66 9.73
C PHE A 3 -1.57 2.42 9.53
N ILE A 4 -2.08 2.87 8.39
CA ILE A 4 -3.38 2.49 7.86
C ILE A 4 -3.21 1.20 7.07
N HIS A 5 -4.16 0.29 7.19
CA HIS A 5 -4.15 -1.01 6.51
C HIS A 5 -5.48 -1.28 5.83
N ALA A 6 -5.40 -1.80 4.60
CA ALA A 6 -6.53 -2.37 3.87
C ALA A 6 -6.08 -3.64 3.15
N GLU A 7 -7.04 -4.49 2.79
CA GLU A 7 -6.80 -5.77 2.12
C GLU A 7 -7.84 -5.97 1.03
N GLU A 8 -7.42 -6.54 -0.10
CA GLU A 8 -8.29 -6.83 -1.23
C GLU A 8 -7.72 -7.98 -2.06
N TYR A 9 -8.61 -8.79 -2.65
CA TYR A 9 -8.22 -9.79 -3.64
C TYR A 9 -8.18 -9.14 -5.03
N LEU A 10 -7.01 -9.21 -5.66
CA LEU A 10 -6.72 -8.55 -6.93
C LEU A 10 -6.14 -9.54 -7.92
N ASN A 11 -6.53 -9.38 -9.19
CA ASN A 11 -5.97 -10.13 -10.29
C ASN A 11 -4.66 -9.48 -10.76
N GLN A 12 -3.83 -10.27 -11.44
CA GLN A 12 -2.68 -9.74 -12.16
C GLN A 12 -3.10 -8.61 -13.11
N GLY A 13 -2.43 -7.46 -13.00
CA GLY A 13 -2.71 -6.29 -13.83
C GLY A 13 -3.79 -5.36 -13.30
N ASP A 14 -4.51 -5.72 -12.23
CA ASP A 14 -5.35 -4.78 -11.48
C ASP A 14 -4.47 -3.69 -10.86
N THR A 15 -5.06 -2.51 -10.59
CA THR A 15 -4.32 -1.37 -10.04
C THR A 15 -4.86 -0.94 -8.69
N VAL A 16 -3.97 -0.83 -7.71
CA VAL A 16 -4.22 -0.14 -6.45
C VAL A 16 -3.92 1.34 -6.65
N ARG A 17 -4.96 2.17 -6.67
CA ARG A 17 -4.87 3.62 -6.75
C ARG A 17 -5.09 4.24 -5.37
N VAL A 18 -4.12 5.04 -4.91
CA VAL A 18 -4.20 5.71 -3.61
C VAL A 18 -4.11 7.22 -3.79
N ALA A 19 -5.13 7.94 -3.35
CA ALA A 19 -5.11 9.39 -3.24
C ALA A 19 -4.74 9.81 -1.81
N LEU A 20 -3.98 10.89 -1.66
CA LEU A 20 -3.41 11.39 -0.41
C LEU A 20 -3.46 12.92 -0.38
N ASP A 21 -3.75 13.50 0.78
CA ASP A 21 -3.68 14.95 1.00
C ASP A 21 -2.25 15.48 1.24
N LYS A 22 -1.30 14.58 1.51
CA LYS A 22 0.13 14.91 1.74
C LYS A 22 1.03 13.73 1.40
N GLN A 23 2.35 13.97 1.38
CA GLN A 23 3.34 12.91 1.16
C GLN A 23 3.27 11.86 2.27
N ALA A 24 3.21 10.60 1.86
CA ALA A 24 3.21 9.42 2.73
C ALA A 24 3.85 8.24 2.00
N ASN A 25 4.22 7.20 2.72
CA ASN A 25 4.56 5.92 2.13
C ASN A 25 3.27 5.20 1.74
N VAL A 26 3.22 4.65 0.54
CA VAL A 26 2.19 3.73 0.07
C VAL A 26 2.89 2.47 -0.39
N ARG A 27 2.66 1.36 0.31
CA ARG A 27 3.30 0.08 0.04
C ARG A 27 2.25 -1.01 -0.04
N ILE A 28 2.35 -1.87 -1.05
CA ILE A 28 1.54 -3.08 -1.14
C ILE A 28 2.40 -4.32 -0.97
N PHE A 29 1.84 -5.32 -0.30
CA PHE A 29 2.48 -6.58 0.05
C PHE A 29 1.57 -7.75 -0.29
N ASP A 30 2.15 -8.88 -0.66
CA ASP A 30 1.44 -10.16 -0.52
C ASP A 30 1.35 -10.56 0.97
N GLY A 31 0.64 -11.65 1.27
CA GLY A 31 0.42 -12.10 2.64
C GLY A 31 1.70 -12.42 3.42
N ILE A 32 2.68 -13.07 2.78
CA ILE A 32 3.95 -13.45 3.42
C ILE A 32 4.75 -12.18 3.77
N ASN A 33 4.87 -11.25 2.83
CA ASN A 33 5.62 -10.03 3.03
C ASN A 33 4.90 -9.07 3.98
N PHE A 34 3.57 -9.04 4.00
CA PHE A 34 2.82 -8.26 4.99
C PHE A 34 3.07 -8.78 6.41
N SER A 35 3.05 -10.12 6.59
CA SER A 35 3.38 -10.74 7.88
C SER A 35 4.81 -10.41 8.31
N ASN A 36 5.78 -10.50 7.39
CA ASN A 36 7.17 -10.10 7.68
C ASN A 36 7.25 -8.61 8.08
N PHE A 37 6.61 -7.72 7.32
CA PHE A 37 6.56 -6.28 7.61
C PHE A 37 5.98 -6.00 9.01
N ARG A 38 4.84 -6.61 9.36
CA ARG A 38 4.20 -6.40 10.67
C ARG A 38 5.09 -6.84 11.83
N ASN A 39 5.92 -7.87 11.60
CA ASN A 39 6.84 -8.44 12.59
C ASN A 39 8.22 -7.78 12.57
N GLY A 40 8.41 -6.68 11.83
CA GLY A 40 9.70 -5.97 11.73
C GLY A 40 10.79 -6.76 11.01
N ARG A 41 10.42 -7.77 10.23
CA ARG A 41 11.34 -8.58 9.41
C ARG A 41 11.49 -7.97 8.02
N GLN A 42 12.52 -8.41 7.30
CA GLN A 42 12.70 -8.02 5.91
C GLN A 42 11.49 -8.45 5.07
N ALA A 43 10.91 -7.51 4.35
CA ALA A 43 9.73 -7.70 3.52
C ALA A 43 9.91 -6.99 2.18
N LYS A 44 9.50 -7.65 1.09
CA LYS A 44 9.40 -7.05 -0.23
C LYS A 44 8.06 -6.34 -0.38
N TYR A 45 8.03 -5.24 -1.12
CA TYR A 45 6.82 -4.49 -1.40
C TYR A 45 6.89 -3.84 -2.78
N TYR A 46 5.72 -3.42 -3.27
CA TYR A 46 5.60 -2.53 -4.42
C TYR A 46 5.09 -1.17 -3.94
N GLY A 47 5.51 -0.09 -4.62
CA GLY A 47 5.26 1.28 -4.18
C GLY A 47 6.47 1.91 -3.48
N GLY A 48 6.21 2.80 -2.53
CA GLY A 48 7.25 3.57 -1.84
C GLY A 48 6.72 4.92 -1.36
N ARG A 49 7.61 5.91 -1.25
CA ARG A 49 7.23 7.26 -0.87
C ARG A 49 6.46 7.94 -2.02
N ALA A 50 5.18 8.21 -1.81
CA ALA A 50 4.33 8.89 -2.78
C ALA A 50 4.67 10.39 -2.79
N LEU A 51 5.37 10.82 -3.84
CA LEU A 51 5.73 12.24 -4.05
C LEU A 51 4.63 13.02 -4.78
N LYS A 52 3.77 12.31 -5.52
CA LYS A 52 2.62 12.84 -6.25
C LYS A 52 1.40 12.00 -5.91
N SER A 53 0.23 12.61 -6.01
CA SER A 53 -1.05 11.95 -5.76
C SER A 53 -2.00 12.17 -6.95
N PRO A 54 -2.76 11.16 -7.39
CA PRO A 54 -2.75 9.78 -6.89
C PRO A 54 -1.46 9.02 -7.24
N ILE A 55 -1.18 7.95 -6.50
CA ILE A 55 -0.19 6.94 -6.86
C ILE A 55 -0.91 5.65 -7.28
N ASP A 56 -0.45 5.08 -8.38
CA ASP A 56 -0.99 3.85 -8.95
C ASP A 56 0.07 2.74 -8.86
N ILE A 57 -0.31 1.61 -8.29
CA ILE A 57 0.56 0.43 -8.16
C ILE A 57 -0.13 -0.75 -8.82
N ILE A 58 0.49 -1.25 -9.89
CA ILE A 58 -0.01 -2.41 -10.64
C ILE A 58 0.34 -3.69 -9.87
N VAL A 59 -0.65 -4.56 -9.73
CA VAL A 59 -0.49 -5.86 -9.10
C VAL A 59 0.26 -6.81 -10.05
N PRO A 60 1.41 -7.38 -9.63
CA PRO A 60 2.24 -8.23 -10.48
C PRO A 60 1.69 -9.64 -10.68
N TYR A 61 0.86 -10.14 -9.76
CA TYR A 61 0.25 -11.48 -9.83
C TYR A 61 -1.04 -11.53 -9.01
N THR A 62 -1.95 -12.43 -9.40
CA THR A 62 -3.23 -12.64 -8.74
C THR A 62 -3.05 -13.13 -7.30
N GLY A 63 -3.80 -12.53 -6.38
CA GLY A 63 -3.83 -12.95 -4.97
C GLY A 63 -4.41 -11.87 -4.06
N THR A 64 -4.31 -12.13 -2.76
CA THR A 64 -4.67 -11.16 -1.72
C THR A 64 -3.51 -10.21 -1.49
N TRP A 65 -3.79 -8.91 -1.61
CA TRP A 65 -2.83 -7.84 -1.44
C TRP A 65 -3.20 -6.97 -0.25
N HIS A 66 -2.19 -6.59 0.54
CA HIS A 66 -2.32 -5.71 1.69
C HIS A 66 -1.74 -4.34 1.36
N VAL A 67 -2.55 -3.30 1.46
CA VAL A 67 -2.15 -1.89 1.27
C VAL A 67 -1.82 -1.29 2.62
N VAL A 68 -0.64 -0.67 2.72
CA VAL A 68 -0.15 0.03 3.92
C VAL A 68 0.15 1.48 3.56
N ILE A 69 -0.42 2.40 4.35
CA ILE A 69 -0.13 3.84 4.26
C ILE A 69 0.44 4.32 5.59
N ASP A 70 1.60 4.97 5.57
CA ASP A 70 2.25 5.50 6.78
C ASP A 70 3.08 6.76 6.54
N LEU A 71 3.34 7.50 7.62
CA LEU A 71 4.10 8.76 7.61
C LEU A 71 5.61 8.58 7.81
N GLY A 72 6.15 7.35 7.73
CA GLY A 72 7.59 7.11 7.85
C GLY A 72 8.18 7.48 9.23
N GLY A 73 7.39 7.39 10.29
CA GLY A 73 7.80 7.75 11.66
C GLY A 73 7.38 9.16 12.09
N ALA A 74 6.88 10.00 11.18
CA ALA A 74 6.22 11.23 11.57
C ALA A 74 4.83 10.95 12.18
N ARG A 75 4.37 11.87 13.04
CA ARG A 75 3.05 11.81 13.67
C ARG A 75 2.04 12.62 12.88
N GLY A 76 0.78 12.21 12.92
CA GLY A 76 -0.33 12.95 12.31
C GLY A 76 -1.34 12.03 11.63
N THR A 77 -2.40 12.63 11.12
CA THR A 77 -3.43 11.96 10.33
C THR A 77 -3.22 12.26 8.85
N ILE A 78 -3.51 11.29 7.98
CA ILE A 78 -3.52 11.47 6.52
C ILE A 78 -4.93 11.24 6.02
N ARG A 79 -5.47 12.18 5.25
CA ARG A 79 -6.68 11.93 4.48
C ARG A 79 -6.30 11.16 3.23
N HIS A 80 -6.95 10.03 3.02
CA HIS A 80 -6.63 9.13 1.92
C HIS A 80 -7.88 8.49 1.37
N SER A 81 -7.79 7.98 0.15
CA SER A 81 -8.74 7.02 -0.40
C SER A 81 -7.98 5.92 -1.13
N ILE A 82 -8.54 4.71 -1.11
CA ILE A 82 -8.02 3.55 -1.81
C ILE A 82 -9.08 3.13 -2.82
N GLN A 83 -8.68 2.98 -4.08
CA GLN A 83 -9.51 2.50 -5.16
C GLN A 83 -8.83 1.30 -5.82
N TYR A 84 -9.64 0.29 -6.15
CA TYR A 84 -9.19 -0.90 -6.85
C TYR A 84 -9.74 -0.86 -8.27
N LEU A 85 -8.87 -0.58 -9.23
CA LEU A 85 -9.24 -0.55 -10.65
C LEU A 85 -9.06 -1.99 -11.18
N LYS A 86 -10.17 -2.73 -11.18
CA LYS A 86 -10.22 -4.11 -11.67
C LYS A 86 -10.46 -4.12 -13.19
N ARG A 87 -9.79 -5.04 -13.89
CA ARG A 87 -10.02 -5.25 -15.33
C ARG A 87 -11.26 -6.06 -15.63
#